data_AF-A0AAU2JWA3-F1
#
_entry.id   AF-A0AAU2JWA3-F1
#
_cell.length_a   1.000
_cell.length_b   1.000
_cell.length_c   1.000
_cell.angle_alpha   90.00
_cell.angle_beta   90.00
_cell.angle_gamma   90.00
#
_symmetry.space_group_name_H-M   'P 1'
#
loop_
_entity.id
_entity.type
_entity.pdbx_description
1 polymer ?
#
loop_
_entity_poly.entity_id
_entity_poly.type
_entity_poly.pdbx_seq_one_letter_code
_entity_poly.pdbx_strand_id
1 'polypeptide(L)' 'MTATEWERELCLLFGEVLGMKDVDAEDSFFDLGGHSLLASKLTRRVQDAFGIKIPVRRIYQASTPAALAAYLNAS' A
#
# COMPACT_ATOMS: atom_id res chain seq x y z
N MET A 1 15.97 1.27 2.24
CA MET A 1 14.92 1.93 1.44
C MET A 1 14.68 3.31 2.04
N THR A 2 14.54 4.30 1.18
CA THR A 2 14.13 5.68 1.46
C THR A 2 12.61 5.81 1.28
N ALA A 3 12.03 6.93 1.72
CA ALA A 3 10.59 7.18 1.57
C ALA A 3 10.11 7.06 0.12
N THR A 4 10.87 7.61 -0.83
CA THR A 4 10.53 7.56 -2.27
C THR A 4 10.73 6.18 -2.90
N GLU A 5 11.62 5.34 -2.36
CA GLU A 5 11.71 3.93 -2.76
C GLU A 5 10.50 3.13 -2.25
N TRP A 6 10.08 3.38 -1.01
CA TRP A 6 8.86 2.77 -0.45
C TRP A 6 7.61 3.15 -1.23
N GLU A 7 7.45 4.44 -1.56
CA GLU A 7 6.33 4.93 -2.38
C GLU A 7 6.24 4.17 -3.69
N ARG A 8 7.34 4.04 -4.43
CA ARG A 8 7.36 3.33 -5.73
C ARG A 8 6.93 1.89 -5.61
N GLU A 9 7.51 1.15 -4.66
CA GLU A 9 7.17 -0.26 -4.46
C GLU A 9 5.70 -0.42 -4.02
N LEU A 10 5.21 0.47 -3.16
CA LEU A 10 3.81 0.45 -2.73
C LEU A 10 2.85 0.83 -3.84
N CYS A 11 3.19 1.77 -4.73
CA CYS A 11 2.39 2.10 -5.91
C CYS A 11 2.23 0.85 -6.80
N LEU A 12 3.31 0.09 -7.01
CA LEU A 12 3.25 -1.18 -7.76
C LEU A 12 2.31 -2.19 -7.08
N LEU A 13 2.46 -2.40 -5.77
CA LEU A 13 1.61 -3.35 -5.04
C LEU A 13 0.13 -2.93 -5.02
N PHE A 14 -0.14 -1.63 -4.93
CA PHE A 14 -1.50 -1.10 -5.02
C PHE A 14 -2.08 -1.38 -6.42
N GLY A 15 -1.33 -1.06 -7.47
CA GLY A 15 -1.72 -1.34 -8.85
C GLY A 15 -2.02 -2.83 -9.08
N GLU A 16 -1.16 -3.72 -8.61
CA GLU A 16 -1.36 -5.18 -8.72
C GLU A 16 -2.64 -5.66 -8.02
N VAL A 17 -2.95 -5.10 -6.84
CA VAL A 17 -4.12 -5.51 -6.05
C VAL A 17 -5.41 -4.91 -6.63
N LEU A 18 -5.35 -3.67 -7.10
CA LEU A 18 -6.49 -2.94 -7.68
C LEU A 18 -6.73 -3.31 -9.16
N GLY A 19 -5.77 -3.97 -9.81
CA GLY A 19 -5.81 -4.25 -11.25
C GLY A 19 -5.59 -2.99 -12.09
N MET A 20 -4.85 -2.01 -11.56
CA MET A 20 -4.54 -0.73 -12.20
C MET A 20 -3.09 -0.68 -12.64
N LYS A 21 -2.84 0.01 -13.75
CA LYS A 21 -1.50 0.08 -14.35
C LYS A 21 -0.64 1.19 -13.73
N ASP A 22 -1.28 2.31 -13.41
CA ASP A 22 -0.65 3.49 -12.83
C ASP A 22 -1.44 3.88 -11.58
N VAL A 23 -0.76 3.89 -10.43
CA VAL A 23 -1.27 4.37 -9.14
C VAL A 23 -0.24 5.39 -8.64
N ASP A 24 -0.69 6.60 -8.36
CA ASP A 24 0.16 7.65 -7.82
C ASP A 24 0.33 7.50 -6.30
N ALA A 25 1.41 8.08 -5.76
CA ALA A 25 1.74 7.93 -4.35
C ALA A 25 0.69 8.53 -3.40
N GLU A 26 -0.10 9.48 -3.89
CA GLU A 26 -1.18 10.15 -3.14
C GLU A 26 -2.57 9.57 -3.46
N ASP A 27 -2.67 8.59 -4.36
CA ASP A 27 -3.96 7.99 -4.69
C ASP A 27 -4.48 7.15 -3.52
N SER A 28 -5.71 7.45 -3.09
CA SER A 28 -6.33 6.68 -2.03
C SER A 28 -6.79 5.32 -2.55
N PHE A 29 -6.36 4.26 -1.87
CA PHE A 29 -6.77 2.89 -2.12
C PHE A 29 -8.30 2.74 -2.22
N PHE A 30 -9.05 3.45 -1.38
CA PHE A 30 -10.52 3.34 -1.34
C PHE A 30 -11.20 4.16 -2.44
N ASP A 31 -10.62 5.31 -2.83
CA ASP A 31 -11.13 6.12 -3.94
C ASP A 31 -10.92 5.40 -5.28
N LEU A 32 -9.86 4.60 -5.39
CA LEU A 32 -9.59 3.71 -6.52
C LEU A 32 -10.45 2.42 -6.54
N GLY A 33 -11.44 2.30 -5.65
CA GLY A 33 -12.35 1.15 -5.59
C GLY A 33 -11.86 -0.01 -4.69
N GLY A 34 -10.81 0.21 -3.92
CA GLY A 34 -10.34 -0.72 -2.89
C GLY A 34 -11.37 -0.94 -1.79
N HIS A 35 -11.44 -2.17 -1.28
CA HIS A 35 -12.35 -2.56 -0.20
C HIS A 35 -11.70 -3.63 0.70
N SER A 36 -12.38 -4.09 1.75
CA SER A 36 -11.79 -4.90 2.83
C SER A 36 -11.07 -6.17 2.35
N LEU A 37 -11.60 -6.84 1.32
CA LEU A 37 -10.96 -8.03 0.73
C LEU A 37 -9.66 -7.65 0.00
N LEU A 38 -9.68 -6.59 -0.80
CA LEU A 38 -8.49 -6.07 -1.48
C LEU A 38 -7.47 -5.54 -0.48
N ALA A 39 -7.90 -4.84 0.57
CA ALA A 39 -7.02 -4.38 1.65
C ALA A 39 -6.32 -5.58 2.34
N SER A 40 -7.06 -6.67 2.58
CA SER A 40 -6.48 -7.90 3.14
C SER A 40 -5.45 -8.51 2.19
N LYS A 41 -5.74 -8.56 0.87
CA LYS A 41 -4.76 -8.98 -0.15
C LYS A 41 -3.52 -8.09 -0.17
N LEU A 42 -3.69 -6.78 -0.08
CA LEU A 42 -2.59 -5.81 -0.03
C LEU A 42 -1.70 -6.06 1.18
N THR A 43 -2.26 -6.24 2.38
CA THR A 43 -1.44 -6.55 3.57
C THR A 43 -0.64 -7.85 3.41
N ARG A 44 -1.20 -8.85 2.71
CA ARG A 44 -0.48 -10.09 2.40
C ARG A 44 0.63 -9.86 1.38
N ARG A 45 0.38 -9.08 0.32
CA ARG A 45 1.40 -8.72 -0.68
C ARG A 45 2.57 -7.96 -0.07
N VAL A 46 2.29 -6.99 0.81
CA VAL A 46 3.33 -6.27 1.57
C VAL A 46 4.14 -7.25 2.44
N GLN A 47 3.48 -8.21 3.09
CA GLN A 47 4.17 -9.24 3.87
C GLN A 47 5.04 -10.14 2.98
N ASP A 48 4.54 -10.57 1.83
CA ASP A 48 5.28 -11.46 0.93
C ASP A 48 6.47 -10.72 0.26
N ALA A 49 6.31 -9.42 -0.06
CA ALA A 49 7.33 -8.60 -0.71
C ALA A 49 8.44 -8.14 0.25
N PHE A 50 8.09 -7.73 1.47
CA PHE A 50 9.05 -7.10 2.40
C PHE A 50 9.25 -7.87 3.71
N GLY A 51 8.50 -8.95 3.94
CA GLY A 51 8.51 -9.67 5.21
C GLY A 51 7.78 -8.92 6.35
N ILE A 52 7.11 -7.80 6.06
CA ILE A 52 6.51 -6.92 7.07
C ILE A 52 5.00 -7.20 7.18
N LYS A 53 4.56 -7.59 8.36
CA LYS A 53 3.13 -7.80 8.64
C LYS A 53 2.48 -6.49 9.08
N ILE A 54 1.62 -5.94 8.23
CA ILE A 54 0.79 -4.78 8.56
C ILE A 54 -0.66 -5.21 8.84
N PRO A 55 -1.31 -4.71 9.92
CA PRO A 55 -2.71 -5.01 10.15
C PRO A 55 -3.58 -4.23 9.15
N VAL A 56 -4.69 -4.82 8.70
CA VAL A 56 -5.61 -4.20 7.72
C VAL A 56 -6.09 -2.81 8.16
N ARG A 57 -6.26 -2.57 9.47
CA ARG A 57 -6.57 -1.24 10.02
C ARG A 57 -5.58 -0.16 9.60
N ARG A 58 -4.30 -0.49 9.35
CA ARG A 58 -3.32 0.46 8.85
C ARG A 58 -3.63 0.94 7.44
N ILE A 59 -4.18 0.08 6.57
CA ILE A 59 -4.61 0.51 5.23
C ILE A 59 -5.72 1.57 5.32
N TYR A 60 -6.58 1.49 6.33
CA TYR A 60 -7.60 2.53 6.57
C TYR A 60 -7.03 3.85 7.10
N GLN A 61 -5.91 3.81 7.83
CA GLN A 61 -5.28 5.01 8.41
C GLN A 61 -4.28 5.67 7.46
N ALA A 62 -3.62 4.86 6.64
CA ALA A 62 -2.62 5.24 5.66
C ALA A 62 -3.07 4.65 4.32
N SER A 63 -4.10 5.27 3.75
CA SER A 63 -4.80 4.76 2.57
C SER A 63 -4.10 5.06 1.25
N THR A 64 -3.02 5.83 1.26
CA THR A 64 -2.21 6.13 0.08
C THR A 64 -0.85 5.43 0.16
N PRO A 65 -0.19 5.12 -0.96
CA PRO A 65 1.18 4.59 -0.96
C PRO A 65 2.16 5.47 -0.17
N ALA A 66 2.08 6.80 -0.27
CA ALA A 66 2.92 7.74 0.47
C ALA A 66 2.69 7.69 1.98
N ALA A 67 1.43 7.67 2.42
CA ALA A 67 1.11 7.56 3.84
C ALA A 67 1.61 6.22 4.42
N LEU A 68 1.47 5.13 3.65
CA LEU A 68 1.93 3.81 4.07
C LEU A 68 3.47 3.72 4.04
N ALA A 69 4.13 4.34 3.07
CA ALA A 69 5.57 4.48 2.99
C ALA A 69 6.13 5.23 4.22
N ALA A 70 5.52 6.35 4.58
CA ALA A 70 5.92 7.12 5.77
C ALA A 70 5.80 6.28 7.04
N TYR A 71 4.74 5.48 7.16
CA TYR A 71 4.56 4.55 8.28
C TYR A 71 5.66 3.47 8.32
N LEU A 72 5.96 2.84 7.19
CA LEU A 72 6.97 1.78 7.11
C LEU A 72 8.39 2.31 7.31
N ASN A 73 8.68 3.52 6.84
CA ASN A 73 10.00 4.14 6.97
C ASN A 73 10.29 4.65 8.40
N ALA A 74 9.25 4.94 9.18
CA ALA A 74 9.38 5.36 10.59
C ALA A 74 9.42 4.17 11.57
N SER A 75 9.25 2.94 11.07
CA SER A 75 9.23 1.69 11.85
C SER A 75 10.56 0.95 11.75
#